data_AF-A0A7V2LFB0-F1
#
_entry.id   AF-A0A7V2LFB0-F1
#
_cell.length_a   1.000
_cell.length_b   1.000
_cell.length_c   1.000
_cell.angle_alpha   90.00
_cell.angle_beta   90.00
_cell.angle_gamma   90.00
#
_symmetry.space_group_name_H-M   'P 1'
#
loop_
_entity.id
_entity.type
_entity.pdbx_description
1 polymer ?
#
loop_
_entity_poly.entity_id
_entity_poly.type
_entity_poly.pdbx_seq_one_letter_code
_entity_poly.pdbx_strand_id
1 'polypeptide(L)'
;MGKQTLGFNKAFVEIAKALNSNSNTGEKLHLLVKATARALGVRGCSLMLLDAQRKRFFHTASQGLSERYLRKGYLEAGKSLAELLNGKAMAILDVETDPRVQFKELALQEQISSIMSVPVETGGEMVGILRAYSRIQREFTAAEEQFLFTVANLAGAALESGRTNEEEHPTESGQEPSPRPAPLTSEIKPVSFAHPSEEEFARLLDFYQIEWVYEPRSFPLQFEGRATEMFTPDFYLPALDLYVEMTTMKPGLTREKNRKVRHLRELYPDVNIKLLARRDYDRLLAKYGHGPLAGAKTHGVGRVLFSDSQVQKRVSQLAKEISQDYEGRYPVLVGVLRGVFCFLADLMRYLTVPADVDFMAISYYRGGDGKAVRVTKDVDIDLAGRDVLLVEDIVDTGMTLSFVLNYLKSRKPASLQVCTLLDKRVRRLADVSLKYVGFEVPDEFLIGYGLDYEEEYRNLPFIALLKREKQVKKPKT
;
A
#
# COMPACT_ATOMS: atom_id res chain seq x y z
N MET A 1 -4.53 38.36 22.90
CA MET A 1 -4.43 38.49 21.43
C MET A 1 -2.99 38.47 20.91
N GLY A 2 -2.10 39.41 21.30
CA GLY A 2 -0.79 39.62 20.64
C GLY A 2 0.07 38.39 20.26
N LYS A 3 0.35 37.45 21.18
CA LYS A 3 1.26 36.31 20.91
C LYS A 3 0.75 35.34 19.84
N GLN A 4 -0.56 35.10 19.78
CA GLN A 4 -1.17 34.14 18.85
C GLN A 4 -1.22 34.71 17.42
N THR A 5 -1.60 35.99 17.28
CA THR A 5 -1.53 36.73 16.02
C THR A 5 -0.08 36.80 15.48
N LEU A 6 0.92 36.97 16.36
CA LEU A 6 2.33 36.88 15.97
C LEU A 6 2.71 35.50 15.39
N GLY A 7 2.17 34.43 15.99
CA GLY A 7 2.35 33.05 15.52
C GLY A 7 1.77 32.82 14.12
N PHE A 8 0.54 33.30 13.88
CA PHE A 8 -0.11 33.20 12.57
C PHE A 8 0.61 34.04 11.50
N ASN A 9 1.03 35.26 11.81
CA ASN A 9 1.81 36.09 10.90
C ASN A 9 3.14 35.43 10.51
N LYS A 10 3.84 34.83 11.49
CA LYS A 10 5.05 34.04 11.20
C LYS A 10 4.75 32.82 10.32
N ALA A 11 3.64 32.12 10.58
CA ALA A 11 3.23 30.97 9.79
C ALA A 11 2.88 31.36 8.35
N PHE A 12 2.18 32.48 8.11
CA PHE A 12 1.94 32.99 6.76
C PHE A 12 3.24 33.31 6.02
N VAL A 13 4.25 33.88 6.69
CA VAL A 13 5.58 34.10 6.09
C VAL A 13 6.30 32.78 5.78
N GLU A 14 6.20 31.76 6.64
CA GLU A 14 6.74 30.42 6.38
C GLU A 14 6.03 29.74 5.19
N ILE A 15 4.69 29.84 5.11
CA ILE A 15 3.88 29.27 4.02
C ILE A 15 4.16 29.98 2.70
N ALA A 16 4.15 31.32 2.66
CA ALA A 16 4.43 32.08 1.44
C ALA A 16 5.83 31.77 0.88
N LYS A 17 6.85 31.61 1.75
CA LYS A 17 8.19 31.18 1.35
C LYS A 17 8.21 29.75 0.79
N ALA A 18 7.43 28.84 1.36
CA ALA A 18 7.33 27.47 0.85
C ALA A 18 6.64 27.43 -0.53
N LEU A 19 5.52 28.13 -0.70
CA LEU A 19 4.78 28.19 -1.96
C LEU A 19 5.59 28.81 -3.10
N ASN A 20 6.39 29.85 -2.79
CA ASN A 20 7.26 30.54 -3.75
C ASN A 20 8.63 29.85 -3.95
N SER A 21 8.84 28.64 -3.43
CA SER A 21 10.07 27.88 -3.65
C SER A 21 10.00 26.99 -4.90
N ASN A 22 11.14 26.59 -5.44
CA ASN A 22 11.26 25.68 -6.60
C ASN A 22 11.04 24.19 -6.25
N SER A 23 10.40 23.88 -5.12
CA SER A 23 10.03 22.50 -4.78
C SER A 23 8.84 22.00 -5.60
N ASN A 24 8.64 20.69 -5.71
CA ASN A 24 7.41 20.13 -6.27
C ASN A 24 6.17 20.46 -5.41
N THR A 25 4.97 20.28 -5.99
CA THR A 25 3.69 20.58 -5.33
C THR A 25 3.49 19.78 -4.04
N GLY A 26 3.87 18.50 -4.00
CA GLY A 26 3.77 17.68 -2.78
C GLY A 26 4.57 18.27 -1.60
N GLU A 27 5.81 18.69 -1.84
CA GLU A 27 6.66 19.36 -0.85
C GLU A 27 6.08 20.70 -0.39
N LYS A 28 5.54 21.52 -1.31
CA LYS A 28 4.87 22.79 -0.98
C LYS A 28 3.70 22.56 -0.02
N LEU A 29 2.86 21.58 -0.32
CA LEU A 29 1.69 21.24 0.50
C LEU A 29 2.08 20.63 1.85
N HIS A 30 3.12 19.80 1.91
CA HIS A 30 3.65 19.28 3.18
C HIS A 30 4.20 20.40 4.08
N LEU A 31 4.99 21.33 3.53
CA LEU A 31 5.49 22.50 4.26
C LEU A 31 4.34 23.39 4.78
N LEU A 32 3.30 23.60 3.97
CA LEU A 32 2.11 24.35 4.35
C LEU A 32 1.38 23.69 5.53
N VAL A 33 1.08 22.40 5.45
CA VAL A 33 0.41 21.65 6.52
C VAL A 33 1.26 21.62 7.80
N LYS A 34 2.59 21.56 7.67
CA LYS A 34 3.55 21.59 8.78
C LYS A 34 3.60 22.94 9.50
N ALA A 35 3.65 24.04 8.77
CA ALA A 35 3.57 25.39 9.34
C ALA A 35 2.22 25.61 10.06
N THR A 36 1.14 25.13 9.45
CA THR A 36 -0.24 25.21 9.99
C THR A 36 -0.39 24.47 11.32
N ALA A 37 0.08 23.22 11.39
CA ALA A 37 0.06 22.43 12.63
C ALA A 37 0.81 23.11 13.78
N ARG A 38 1.99 23.67 13.48
CA ARG A 38 2.81 24.44 14.43
C ARG A 38 2.11 25.71 14.91
N ALA A 39 1.52 26.48 13.99
CA ALA A 39 0.89 27.77 14.27
C ALA A 39 -0.32 27.64 15.19
N LEU A 40 -1.16 26.62 14.96
CA LEU A 40 -2.35 26.32 15.77
C LEU A 40 -2.02 25.59 17.08
N GLY A 41 -0.81 25.08 17.27
CA GLY A 41 -0.44 24.26 18.43
C GLY A 41 -1.25 22.96 18.54
N VAL A 42 -1.61 22.37 17.41
CA VAL A 42 -2.43 21.15 17.33
C VAL A 42 -1.56 19.89 17.28
N ARG A 43 -2.14 18.70 17.54
CA ARG A 43 -1.41 17.43 17.42
C ARG A 43 -0.93 17.20 15.99
N GLY A 44 -1.82 17.44 15.05
CA GLY A 44 -1.52 17.30 13.64
C GLY A 44 -2.45 18.14 12.77
N CYS A 45 -2.08 18.21 11.50
CA CYS A 45 -2.87 18.82 10.44
C CYS A 45 -2.81 17.90 9.21
N SER A 46 -3.85 17.89 8.39
CA SER A 46 -3.82 17.19 7.11
C SER A 46 -4.68 17.88 6.06
N LEU A 47 -4.11 18.00 4.87
CA LEU A 47 -4.80 18.30 3.63
C LEU A 47 -5.26 16.99 3.00
N MET A 48 -6.53 16.94 2.59
CA MET A 48 -7.11 15.80 1.90
C MET A 48 -7.85 16.26 0.64
N LEU A 49 -7.57 15.66 -0.51
CA LEU A 49 -8.25 15.98 -1.77
C LEU A 49 -9.49 15.11 -1.97
N LEU A 50 -10.49 15.68 -2.64
CA LEU A 50 -11.76 15.05 -3.01
C LEU A 50 -11.61 14.35 -4.38
N ASP A 51 -12.18 13.16 -4.54
CA ASP A 51 -12.25 12.49 -5.85
C ASP A 51 -13.17 13.22 -6.84
N ALA A 52 -12.98 12.98 -8.15
CA ALA A 52 -13.82 13.56 -9.20
C ALA A 52 -15.31 13.17 -9.08
N GLN A 53 -15.62 12.06 -8.39
CA GLN A 53 -17.00 11.67 -8.08
C GLN A 53 -17.62 12.45 -6.91
N ARG A 54 -16.84 13.29 -6.22
CA ARG A 54 -17.24 14.12 -5.06
C ARG A 54 -17.78 13.30 -3.88
N LYS A 55 -17.27 12.08 -3.71
CA LYS A 55 -17.70 11.09 -2.70
C LYS A 55 -16.68 10.84 -1.60
N ARG A 56 -15.39 10.95 -1.87
CA ARG A 56 -14.33 10.46 -0.97
C ARG A 56 -13.15 11.45 -0.86
N PHE A 57 -12.68 11.66 0.36
CA PHE A 57 -11.44 12.40 0.63
C PHE A 57 -10.28 11.48 0.95
N PHE A 58 -9.11 11.78 0.38
CA PHE A 58 -7.86 11.01 0.50
C PHE A 58 -6.73 11.89 1.03
N HIS A 59 -5.84 11.35 1.86
CA HIS A 59 -4.72 12.11 2.40
C HIS A 59 -3.74 12.52 1.29
N THR A 60 -3.38 13.81 1.24
CA THR A 60 -2.45 14.36 0.23
C THR A 60 -1.23 14.97 0.88
N ALA A 61 -1.40 15.64 2.01
CA ALA A 61 -0.30 16.05 2.88
C ALA A 61 -0.73 15.97 4.34
N SER A 62 0.19 15.58 5.24
CA SER A 62 -0.07 15.52 6.67
C SER A 62 1.17 15.87 7.49
N GLN A 63 0.94 16.27 8.75
CA GLN A 63 1.97 16.45 9.77
C GLN A 63 1.40 16.05 11.12
N GLY A 64 2.18 15.31 11.93
CA GLY A 64 1.90 15.10 13.36
C GLY A 64 0.91 13.98 13.71
N LEU A 65 0.46 13.23 12.71
CA LEU A 65 -0.38 12.03 12.81
C LEU A 65 0.47 10.78 12.56
N SER A 66 0.14 9.65 13.19
CA SER A 66 0.81 8.38 12.90
C SER A 66 0.41 7.78 11.55
N GLU A 67 1.31 6.98 10.95
CA GLU A 67 1.02 6.14 9.77
C GLU A 67 -0.25 5.30 9.95
N ARG A 68 -0.49 4.77 11.16
CA ARG A 68 -1.68 3.98 11.47
C ARG A 68 -2.97 4.81 11.35
N TYR A 69 -2.94 6.08 11.74
CA TYR A 69 -4.09 6.97 11.63
C TYR A 69 -4.27 7.55 10.23
N LEU A 70 -3.20 7.67 9.44
CA LEU A 70 -3.28 8.06 8.03
C LEU A 70 -3.91 6.93 7.20
N ARG A 71 -3.41 5.69 7.35
CA ARG A 71 -3.89 4.48 6.67
C ARG A 71 -5.25 3.94 7.14
N LYS A 72 -6.07 4.77 7.79
CA LYS A 72 -7.42 4.39 8.26
C LYS A 72 -8.43 4.19 7.11
N GLY A 73 -8.10 4.65 5.91
CA GLY A 73 -8.98 4.67 4.75
C GLY A 73 -9.53 6.06 4.44
N TYR A 74 -10.36 6.14 3.39
CA TYR A 74 -10.97 7.37 2.90
C TYR A 74 -12.09 7.88 3.83
N LEU A 75 -12.33 9.19 3.81
CA LEU A 75 -13.53 9.78 4.43
C LEU A 75 -14.65 9.92 3.39
N GLU A 76 -15.84 9.42 3.70
CA GLU A 76 -17.02 9.60 2.84
C GLU A 76 -17.62 11.00 3.02
N ALA A 77 -17.70 11.78 1.94
CA ALA A 77 -18.23 13.15 1.95
C ALA A 77 -19.69 13.20 2.42
N GLY A 78 -20.53 12.31 1.88
CA GLY A 78 -21.97 12.26 2.17
C GLY A 78 -22.35 11.82 3.59
N LYS A 79 -21.44 11.19 4.35
CA LYS A 79 -21.75 10.71 5.71
C LYS A 79 -21.54 11.74 6.81
N SER A 80 -20.68 12.74 6.58
CA SER A 80 -20.19 13.58 7.70
C SER A 80 -19.78 15.00 7.35
N LEU A 81 -19.84 15.42 6.07
CA LEU A 81 -19.19 16.64 5.58
C LEU A 81 -20.13 17.55 4.78
N ALA A 82 -21.44 17.43 5.01
CA ALA A 82 -22.46 18.22 4.31
C ALA A 82 -22.28 19.75 4.49
N GLU A 83 -21.83 20.21 5.66
CA GLU A 83 -21.54 21.63 5.90
C GLU A 83 -20.36 22.13 5.05
N LEU A 84 -19.31 21.31 4.91
CA LEU A 84 -18.10 21.63 4.13
C LEU A 84 -18.37 21.67 2.62
N LEU A 85 -19.26 20.80 2.12
CA LEU A 85 -19.73 20.83 0.74
C LEU A 85 -20.49 22.12 0.39
N ASN A 86 -20.91 22.89 1.39
CA ASN A 86 -21.54 24.22 1.24
C ASN A 86 -20.58 25.38 1.56
N GLY A 87 -19.26 25.15 1.51
CA GLY A 87 -18.23 26.18 1.74
C GLY A 87 -18.01 26.58 3.21
N LYS A 88 -18.65 25.89 4.18
CA LYS A 88 -18.59 26.27 5.60
C LYS A 88 -17.57 25.45 6.37
N ALA A 89 -16.90 26.07 7.35
CA ALA A 89 -16.10 25.32 8.31
C ALA A 89 -16.98 24.39 9.14
N MET A 90 -16.38 23.31 9.64
CA MET A 90 -17.05 22.32 10.49
C MET A 90 -16.14 21.94 11.66
N ALA A 91 -16.60 22.25 12.87
CA ALA A 91 -15.96 21.85 14.12
C ALA A 91 -16.64 20.61 14.72
N ILE A 92 -15.82 19.63 15.10
CA ILE A 92 -16.16 18.50 15.97
C ILE A 92 -15.51 18.80 17.31
N LEU A 93 -16.30 19.19 18.31
CA LEU A 93 -15.80 19.59 19.62
C LEU A 93 -15.31 18.38 20.43
N ASP A 94 -16.02 17.25 20.34
CA ASP A 94 -15.70 16.00 21.03
C ASP A 94 -15.79 14.81 20.05
N VAL A 95 -14.64 14.18 19.82
CA VAL A 95 -14.49 13.02 18.94
C VAL A 95 -15.15 11.75 19.49
N GLU A 96 -15.31 11.64 20.80
CA GLU A 96 -15.89 10.45 21.44
C GLU A 96 -17.42 10.44 21.29
N THR A 97 -18.09 11.58 21.39
CA THR A 97 -19.55 11.66 21.32
C THR A 97 -20.10 12.03 19.93
N ASP A 98 -19.39 12.83 19.13
CA ASP A 98 -19.93 13.35 17.85
C ASP A 98 -20.19 12.21 16.82
N PRO A 99 -21.40 12.13 16.22
CA PRO A 99 -21.76 11.11 15.25
C PRO A 99 -21.12 11.32 13.86
N ARG A 100 -20.54 12.49 13.58
CA ARG A 100 -19.84 12.81 12.32
C ARG A 100 -18.43 12.19 12.24
N VAL A 101 -18.00 11.46 13.27
CA VAL A 101 -16.68 10.82 13.37
C VAL A 101 -16.70 9.40 12.79
N GLN A 102 -16.23 9.25 11.55
CA GLN A 102 -16.21 7.96 10.83
C GLN A 102 -15.23 6.93 11.40
N PHE A 103 -14.12 7.37 12.01
CA PHE A 103 -13.03 6.50 12.49
C PHE A 103 -12.72 6.74 13.98
N LYS A 104 -13.76 6.60 14.82
CA LYS A 104 -13.73 6.99 16.24
C LYS A 104 -12.63 6.29 17.04
N GLU A 105 -12.58 4.97 17.02
CA GLU A 105 -11.57 4.19 17.78
C GLU A 105 -10.13 4.56 17.42
N LEU A 106 -9.84 4.74 16.13
CA LEU A 106 -8.52 5.14 15.65
C LEU A 106 -8.18 6.59 16.04
N ALA A 107 -9.17 7.48 16.08
CA ALA A 107 -8.97 8.87 16.52
C ALA A 107 -8.68 8.96 18.03
N LEU A 108 -9.37 8.16 18.85
CA LEU A 108 -9.10 8.05 20.29
C LEU A 108 -7.72 7.45 20.56
N GLN A 109 -7.32 6.39 19.82
CA GLN A 109 -5.97 5.81 19.89
C GLN A 109 -4.87 6.79 19.45
N GLU A 110 -5.16 7.64 18.46
CA GLU A 110 -4.26 8.72 18.04
C GLU A 110 -4.25 9.91 19.04
N GLN A 111 -5.03 9.88 20.11
CA GLN A 111 -5.20 10.97 21.09
C GLN A 111 -5.74 12.26 20.45
N ILE A 112 -6.81 12.13 19.65
CA ILE A 112 -7.52 13.25 19.03
C ILE A 112 -8.87 13.41 19.74
N SER A 113 -9.07 14.56 20.38
CA SER A 113 -10.30 14.89 21.12
C SER A 113 -11.19 15.88 20.37
N SER A 114 -10.63 16.76 19.51
CA SER A 114 -11.42 17.67 18.68
C SER A 114 -10.79 17.88 17.30
N ILE A 115 -11.63 18.22 16.32
CA ILE A 115 -11.24 18.36 14.90
C ILE A 115 -11.87 19.63 14.34
N MET A 116 -11.07 20.49 13.72
CA MET A 116 -11.55 21.58 12.86
C MET A 116 -11.32 21.22 11.40
N SER A 117 -12.32 21.43 10.56
CA SER A 117 -12.25 21.22 9.11
C SER A 117 -12.66 22.51 8.38
N VAL A 118 -11.95 22.86 7.31
CA VAL A 118 -12.35 23.90 6.35
C VAL A 118 -12.28 23.33 4.93
N PRO A 119 -13.11 23.80 3.99
CA PRO A 119 -12.99 23.41 2.58
C PRO A 119 -11.71 23.97 1.97
N VAL A 120 -11.24 23.33 0.91
CA VAL A 120 -10.18 23.81 0.02
C VAL A 120 -10.80 23.98 -1.36
N GLU A 121 -10.74 25.18 -1.91
CA GLU A 121 -11.44 25.56 -3.13
C GLU A 121 -10.47 26.07 -4.19
N THR A 122 -10.77 25.81 -5.48
CA THR A 122 -10.07 26.37 -6.66
C THR A 122 -11.10 26.70 -7.72
N GLY A 123 -11.00 27.86 -8.38
CA GLY A 123 -11.98 28.26 -9.41
C GLY A 123 -13.46 28.28 -8.96
N GLY A 124 -13.73 28.46 -7.66
CA GLY A 124 -15.09 28.41 -7.09
C GLY A 124 -15.63 27.00 -6.80
N GLU A 125 -14.81 25.95 -6.98
CA GLU A 125 -15.19 24.56 -6.71
C GLU A 125 -14.37 23.94 -5.57
N MET A 126 -15.05 23.21 -4.68
CA MET A 126 -14.41 22.48 -3.58
C MET A 126 -13.63 21.27 -4.10
N VAL A 127 -12.30 21.31 -3.96
CA VAL A 127 -11.37 20.25 -4.36
C VAL A 127 -10.81 19.43 -3.20
N GLY A 128 -11.05 19.86 -1.95
CA GLY A 128 -10.54 19.15 -0.78
C GLY A 128 -10.99 19.72 0.56
N ILE A 129 -10.36 19.24 1.62
CA ILE A 129 -10.50 19.75 2.99
C ILE A 129 -9.13 19.90 3.65
N LEU A 130 -8.99 20.92 4.48
CA LEU A 130 -7.87 21.06 5.42
C LEU A 130 -8.40 20.80 6.83
N ARG A 131 -7.75 19.89 7.56
CA ARG A 131 -8.12 19.48 8.92
C ARG A 131 -7.04 19.75 9.94
N ALA A 132 -7.43 20.22 11.12
CA ALA A 132 -6.57 20.36 12.30
C ALA A 132 -7.10 19.48 13.44
N TYR A 133 -6.20 18.79 14.16
CA TYR A 133 -6.54 17.74 15.12
C TYR A 133 -5.95 18.05 16.50
N SER A 134 -6.78 18.25 17.53
CA SER A 134 -6.37 18.63 18.89
C SER A 134 -6.32 17.44 19.85
N ARG A 135 -5.38 17.45 20.83
CA ARG A 135 -5.33 16.48 21.96
C ARG A 135 -6.30 16.78 23.10
N ILE A 136 -6.92 17.95 23.06
CA ILE A 136 -7.87 18.42 24.08
C ILE A 136 -9.16 18.82 23.39
N GLN A 137 -10.27 18.70 24.12
CA GLN A 137 -11.54 19.30 23.72
C GLN A 137 -11.31 20.81 23.55
N ARG A 138 -11.42 21.29 22.30
CA ARG A 138 -11.05 22.66 21.92
C ARG A 138 -12.13 23.25 21.03
N GLU A 139 -12.75 24.31 21.53
CA GLU A 139 -13.46 25.26 20.68
C GLU A 139 -12.41 26.07 19.92
N PHE A 140 -12.45 25.98 18.59
CA PHE A 140 -11.57 26.76 17.73
C PHE A 140 -12.13 28.18 17.62
N THR A 141 -11.27 29.16 17.87
CA THR A 141 -11.67 30.57 17.81
C THR A 141 -11.89 31.04 16.37
N ALA A 142 -12.71 32.07 16.17
CA ALA A 142 -12.91 32.67 14.84
C ALA A 142 -11.60 33.10 14.15
N ALA A 143 -10.55 33.45 14.92
CA ALA A 143 -9.22 33.76 14.38
C ALA A 143 -8.47 32.51 13.89
N GLU A 144 -8.69 31.35 14.51
CA GLU A 144 -8.12 30.05 14.09
C GLU A 144 -8.87 29.48 12.87
N GLU A 145 -10.19 29.67 12.82
CA GLU A 145 -11.02 29.37 11.66
C GLU A 145 -10.59 30.22 10.46
N GLN A 146 -10.51 31.54 10.62
CA GLN A 146 -10.04 32.45 9.56
C GLN A 146 -8.61 32.12 9.14
N PHE A 147 -7.72 31.74 10.07
CA PHE A 147 -6.38 31.29 9.74
C PHE A 147 -6.42 30.02 8.87
N LEU A 148 -7.20 29.00 9.26
CA LEU A 148 -7.36 27.77 8.50
C LEU A 148 -7.96 28.00 7.11
N PHE A 149 -9.02 28.81 6.97
CA PHE A 149 -9.55 29.21 5.66
C PHE A 149 -8.48 29.91 4.80
N THR A 150 -7.74 30.85 5.38
CA THR A 150 -6.67 31.55 4.64
C THR A 150 -5.61 30.55 4.13
N VAL A 151 -5.21 29.60 4.96
CA VAL A 151 -4.27 28.53 4.60
C VAL A 151 -4.86 27.58 3.55
N ALA A 152 -6.15 27.25 3.66
CA ALA A 152 -6.84 26.39 2.69
C ALA A 152 -6.95 27.05 1.32
N ASN A 153 -7.23 28.35 1.26
CA ASN A 153 -7.20 29.14 0.03
C ASN A 153 -5.79 29.21 -0.56
N LEU A 154 -4.74 29.32 0.27
CA LEU A 154 -3.35 29.23 -0.19
C LEU A 154 -2.98 27.82 -0.70
N ALA A 155 -3.54 26.76 -0.12
CA ALA A 155 -3.38 25.39 -0.61
C ALA A 155 -4.10 25.18 -1.95
N GLY A 156 -5.33 25.71 -2.09
CA GLY A 156 -6.06 25.78 -3.35
C GLY A 156 -5.26 26.53 -4.42
N ALA A 157 -4.83 27.76 -4.11
CA ALA A 157 -3.97 28.56 -4.97
C ALA A 157 -2.65 27.87 -5.33
N ALA A 158 -2.08 27.02 -4.47
CA ALA A 158 -0.89 26.22 -4.81
C ALA A 158 -1.20 25.06 -5.77
N LEU A 159 -2.31 24.37 -5.55
CA LEU A 159 -2.85 23.33 -6.46
C LEU A 159 -3.23 23.91 -7.83
N GLU A 160 -3.64 25.18 -7.84
CA GLU A 160 -4.04 25.97 -9.00
C GLU A 160 -2.85 26.68 -9.67
N SER A 161 -1.83 27.15 -8.95
CA SER A 161 -0.61 27.71 -9.55
C SER A 161 0.23 26.64 -10.27
N GLY A 162 0.13 25.38 -9.82
CA GLY A 162 0.50 24.19 -10.61
C GLY A 162 -0.45 23.89 -11.79
N ARG A 163 -1.29 24.86 -12.18
CA ARG A 163 -2.06 24.98 -13.43
C ARG A 163 -1.81 26.35 -14.10
N THR A 164 -1.60 27.45 -13.35
CA THR A 164 -1.59 28.85 -13.87
C THR A 164 -0.22 29.46 -14.16
N ASN A 165 0.88 28.70 -14.20
CA ASN A 165 2.17 29.20 -14.71
C ASN A 165 2.16 29.49 -16.24
N GLU A 166 1.01 29.38 -16.91
CA GLU A 166 0.86 29.48 -18.37
C GLU A 166 -0.10 30.58 -18.87
N GLU A 167 -0.91 31.24 -18.01
CA GLU A 167 -1.98 32.14 -18.48
C GLU A 167 -2.01 33.51 -17.77
N GLU A 168 -1.38 34.51 -18.41
CA GLU A 168 -1.72 35.92 -18.19
C GLU A 168 -2.85 36.37 -19.14
N HIS A 169 -3.80 37.12 -18.57
CA HIS A 169 -4.74 38.07 -19.20
C HIS A 169 -6.14 37.58 -19.67
N PRO A 170 -7.17 38.47 -19.59
CA PRO A 170 -8.46 38.07 -18.99
C PRO A 170 -9.73 38.41 -19.82
N THR A 171 -10.88 37.89 -19.36
CA THR A 171 -12.28 38.35 -19.68
C THR A 171 -12.71 38.29 -21.17
N GLU A 172 -13.94 38.02 -21.62
CA GLU A 172 -15.27 37.76 -21.05
C GLU A 172 -16.08 36.94 -22.12
N SER A 173 -17.36 36.53 -22.05
CA SER A 173 -18.51 36.74 -21.14
C SER A 173 -19.55 35.63 -21.28
N GLY A 174 -20.28 35.31 -20.20
CA GLY A 174 -21.72 34.92 -20.22
C GLY A 174 -22.18 33.63 -20.91
N GLN A 175 -22.59 32.63 -20.10
CA GLN A 175 -23.88 31.94 -20.30
C GLN A 175 -24.36 31.25 -18.99
N GLU A 176 -25.66 31.35 -18.72
CA GLU A 176 -26.31 30.89 -17.47
C GLU A 176 -26.62 29.37 -17.45
N PRO A 177 -26.92 28.79 -16.26
CA PRO A 177 -26.73 27.37 -16.01
C PRO A 177 -27.96 26.48 -16.28
N SER A 178 -27.72 25.19 -16.50
CA SER A 178 -28.75 24.16 -16.45
C SER A 178 -28.17 22.79 -16.04
N PRO A 179 -28.95 21.90 -15.39
CA PRO A 179 -29.93 22.15 -14.33
C PRO A 179 -29.53 21.44 -13.01
N ARG A 180 -30.20 21.78 -11.89
CA ARG A 180 -29.92 21.20 -10.56
C ARG A 180 -30.15 19.68 -10.52
N PRO A 181 -29.29 18.88 -9.85
CA PRO A 181 -29.59 17.47 -9.57
C PRO A 181 -30.76 17.32 -8.58
N ALA A 182 -31.56 16.27 -8.77
CA ALA A 182 -32.66 15.88 -7.91
C ALA A 182 -32.18 15.24 -6.57
N PRO A 183 -33.06 15.04 -5.56
CA PRO A 183 -32.69 14.46 -4.27
C PRO A 183 -32.12 13.04 -4.42
N LEU A 184 -31.05 12.76 -3.68
CA LEU A 184 -30.42 11.44 -3.63
C LEU A 184 -31.30 10.42 -2.91
N THR A 185 -31.92 9.52 -3.66
CA THR A 185 -32.46 8.26 -3.10
C THR A 185 -31.32 7.31 -2.73
N SER A 186 -31.54 6.51 -1.69
CA SER A 186 -30.53 5.66 -1.05
C SER A 186 -30.24 4.36 -1.82
N GLU A 187 -29.70 4.46 -3.04
CA GLU A 187 -29.19 3.31 -3.78
C GLU A 187 -27.69 3.45 -4.09
N ILE A 188 -26.93 2.46 -3.63
CA ILE A 188 -25.48 2.38 -3.80
C ILE A 188 -25.16 2.09 -5.27
N LYS A 189 -24.50 3.02 -5.96
CA LYS A 189 -23.83 2.74 -7.23
C LYS A 189 -22.32 2.61 -7.04
N PRO A 190 -21.70 1.50 -7.48
CA PRO A 190 -20.24 1.33 -7.45
C PRO A 190 -19.55 2.36 -8.34
N VAL A 191 -18.23 2.51 -8.16
CA VAL A 191 -17.37 3.29 -9.08
C VAL A 191 -17.47 2.65 -10.47
N SER A 192 -18.02 3.39 -11.44
CA SER A 192 -18.11 2.95 -12.84
C SER A 192 -16.85 3.35 -13.57
N PHE A 193 -15.90 2.43 -13.70
CA PHE A 193 -14.69 2.63 -14.48
C PHE A 193 -15.00 2.71 -15.98
N ALA A 194 -14.31 3.60 -16.71
CA ALA A 194 -14.46 3.75 -18.16
C ALA A 194 -13.96 2.51 -18.94
N HIS A 195 -12.98 1.79 -18.39
CA HIS A 195 -12.49 0.54 -18.99
C HIS A 195 -12.19 -0.56 -17.95
N PRO A 196 -12.43 -1.86 -18.24
CA PRO A 196 -12.17 -2.96 -17.30
C PRO A 196 -10.73 -3.05 -16.76
N SER A 197 -9.73 -2.58 -17.52
CA SER A 197 -8.34 -2.55 -17.04
C SER A 197 -8.12 -1.55 -15.91
N GLU A 198 -8.89 -0.46 -15.86
CA GLU A 198 -8.84 0.51 -14.77
C GLU A 198 -9.44 -0.10 -13.50
N GLU A 199 -10.57 -0.81 -13.61
CA GLU A 199 -11.17 -1.55 -12.48
C GLU A 199 -10.22 -2.64 -11.94
N GLU A 200 -9.52 -3.37 -12.81
CA GLU A 200 -8.48 -4.32 -12.40
C GLU A 200 -7.25 -3.64 -11.77
N PHE A 201 -6.80 -2.48 -12.26
CA PHE A 201 -5.69 -1.73 -11.67
C PHE A 201 -6.04 -1.12 -10.31
N ALA A 202 -7.26 -0.58 -10.16
CA ALA A 202 -7.83 -0.17 -8.88
C ALA A 202 -7.80 -1.31 -7.85
N ARG A 203 -8.30 -2.50 -8.22
CA ARG A 203 -8.25 -3.70 -7.38
C ARG A 203 -6.83 -4.10 -6.98
N LEU A 204 -5.83 -3.88 -7.84
CA LEU A 204 -4.42 -4.13 -7.53
C LEU A 204 -3.89 -3.14 -6.48
N LEU A 205 -4.18 -1.85 -6.64
CA LEU A 205 -3.76 -0.80 -5.72
C LEU A 205 -4.39 -1.01 -4.33
N ASP A 206 -5.69 -1.32 -4.29
CA ASP A 206 -6.41 -1.74 -3.08
C ASP A 206 -5.76 -2.97 -2.42
N PHE A 207 -5.42 -4.00 -3.21
CA PHE A 207 -4.77 -5.21 -2.70
C PHE A 207 -3.41 -4.93 -2.05
N TYR A 208 -2.59 -4.05 -2.66
CA TYR A 208 -1.30 -3.62 -2.10
C TYR A 208 -1.40 -2.52 -1.03
N GLN A 209 -2.62 -2.06 -0.69
CA GLN A 209 -2.86 -0.92 0.20
C GLN A 209 -2.10 0.35 -0.24
N ILE A 210 -1.89 0.51 -1.55
CA ILE A 210 -1.31 1.71 -2.14
C ILE A 210 -2.46 2.72 -2.26
N GLU A 211 -2.35 3.87 -1.60
CA GLU A 211 -3.37 4.92 -1.73
C GLU A 211 -3.46 5.43 -3.17
N TRP A 212 -4.69 5.57 -3.68
CA TRP A 212 -4.95 5.95 -5.07
C TRP A 212 -6.23 6.78 -5.21
N VAL A 213 -6.30 7.59 -6.27
CA VAL A 213 -7.46 8.40 -6.66
C VAL A 213 -7.76 8.13 -8.13
N TYR A 214 -9.02 7.83 -8.47
CA TYR A 214 -9.50 7.71 -9.85
C TYR A 214 -9.78 9.08 -10.46
N GLU A 215 -9.41 9.29 -11.73
CA GLU A 215 -9.65 10.54 -12.48
C GLU A 215 -9.36 11.82 -11.65
N PRO A 216 -8.19 11.92 -10.99
CA PRO A 216 -7.89 12.85 -9.89
C PRO A 216 -8.08 14.33 -10.24
N ARG A 217 -7.72 14.74 -11.46
CA ARG A 217 -7.99 16.07 -12.01
C ARG A 217 -7.82 16.06 -13.53
N SER A 218 -8.58 16.89 -14.21
CA SER A 218 -8.38 17.18 -15.63
C SER A 218 -7.33 18.28 -15.82
N PHE A 219 -6.54 18.19 -16.89
CA PHE A 219 -5.54 19.15 -17.34
C PHE A 219 -5.94 19.65 -18.73
N PRO A 220 -6.08 20.97 -18.97
CA PRO A 220 -6.27 21.49 -20.32
C PRO A 220 -4.97 21.37 -21.13
N LEU A 221 -5.11 20.98 -22.39
CA LEU A 221 -4.00 20.79 -23.35
C LEU A 221 -4.09 21.69 -24.58
N GLN A 222 -5.22 22.35 -24.81
CA GLN A 222 -5.37 23.34 -25.88
C GLN A 222 -6.45 24.34 -25.48
N PHE A 223 -6.19 25.63 -25.71
CA PHE A 223 -7.07 26.73 -25.37
C PHE A 223 -7.38 27.60 -26.59
N GLU A 224 -8.68 27.86 -26.80
CA GLU A 224 -9.19 28.88 -27.74
C GLU A 224 -10.31 29.64 -27.01
N GLY A 225 -9.95 30.46 -26.02
CA GLY A 225 -10.88 31.18 -25.12
C GLY A 225 -11.62 30.30 -24.10
N ARG A 226 -11.72 28.99 -24.37
CA ARG A 226 -12.03 27.91 -23.43
C ARG A 226 -11.14 26.71 -23.75
N ALA A 227 -10.97 25.80 -22.80
CA ALA A 227 -10.23 24.56 -23.06
C ALA A 227 -10.96 23.72 -24.12
N THR A 228 -10.34 23.56 -25.29
CA THR A 228 -10.88 22.78 -26.42
C THR A 228 -10.45 21.31 -26.36
N GLU A 229 -9.32 21.03 -25.72
CA GLU A 229 -8.83 19.67 -25.47
C GLU A 229 -8.44 19.51 -23.99
N MET A 230 -9.09 18.57 -23.30
CA MET A 230 -8.76 18.18 -21.92
C MET A 230 -8.10 16.80 -21.89
N PHE A 231 -7.29 16.56 -20.87
CA PHE A 231 -6.75 15.25 -20.55
C PHE A 231 -6.84 14.98 -19.05
N THR A 232 -7.44 13.85 -18.69
CA THR A 232 -7.61 13.40 -17.31
C THR A 232 -6.82 12.11 -17.16
N PRO A 233 -5.76 12.05 -16.34
CA PRO A 233 -5.06 10.81 -16.07
C PRO A 233 -6.01 9.82 -15.41
N ASP A 234 -5.92 8.54 -15.77
CA ASP A 234 -6.81 7.53 -15.18
C ASP A 234 -6.64 7.42 -13.64
N PHE A 235 -5.42 7.61 -13.09
CA PHE A 235 -5.12 7.49 -11.65
C PHE A 235 -4.10 8.52 -11.11
N TYR A 236 -4.09 8.76 -9.80
CA TYR A 236 -2.98 9.39 -9.05
C TYR A 236 -2.65 8.59 -7.78
N LEU A 237 -1.35 8.47 -7.47
CA LEU A 237 -0.80 7.76 -6.31
C LEU A 237 -0.11 8.78 -5.37
N PRO A 238 -0.77 9.28 -4.31
CA PRO A 238 -0.27 10.40 -3.51
C PRO A 238 1.09 10.16 -2.87
N ALA A 239 1.33 8.95 -2.35
CA ALA A 239 2.59 8.58 -1.69
C ALA A 239 3.83 8.59 -2.61
N LEU A 240 3.63 8.66 -3.94
CA LEU A 240 4.68 8.67 -4.95
C LEU A 240 4.67 9.96 -5.80
N ASP A 241 3.77 10.91 -5.49
CA ASP A 241 3.40 12.06 -6.32
C ASP A 241 3.36 11.71 -7.81
N LEU A 242 2.56 10.69 -8.18
CA LEU A 242 2.60 10.05 -9.49
C LEU A 242 1.21 9.92 -10.11
N TYR A 243 1.00 10.58 -11.24
CA TYR A 243 -0.14 10.33 -12.12
C TYR A 243 0.13 9.11 -13.01
N VAL A 244 -0.87 8.24 -13.20
CA VAL A 244 -0.79 7.05 -14.03
C VAL A 244 -1.88 7.08 -15.09
N GLU A 245 -1.46 6.95 -16.34
CA GLU A 245 -2.34 6.87 -17.51
C GLU A 245 -2.26 5.47 -18.12
N MET A 246 -3.37 4.74 -18.16
CA MET A 246 -3.46 3.42 -18.77
C MET A 246 -3.66 3.53 -20.28
N THR A 247 -2.86 2.77 -21.05
CA THR A 247 -3.04 2.66 -22.50
C THR A 247 -3.50 1.26 -22.92
N THR A 248 -4.68 1.21 -23.54
CA THR A 248 -5.21 0.01 -24.20
C THR A 248 -4.54 -0.17 -25.58
N MET A 249 -4.44 -1.43 -26.04
CA MET A 249 -3.60 -1.80 -27.18
C MET A 249 -4.19 -1.47 -28.58
N LYS A 250 -5.24 -0.64 -28.70
CA LYS A 250 -5.78 -0.24 -30.02
C LYS A 250 -4.87 0.85 -30.63
N PRO A 251 -4.17 0.60 -31.75
CA PRO A 251 -3.08 1.47 -32.23
C PRO A 251 -3.44 2.94 -32.46
N GLY A 252 -4.71 3.22 -32.84
CA GLY A 252 -5.22 4.58 -33.01
C GLY A 252 -5.28 5.38 -31.71
N LEU A 253 -5.93 4.83 -30.67
CA LEU A 253 -6.07 5.48 -29.36
C LEU A 253 -4.72 5.65 -28.66
N THR A 254 -3.80 4.70 -28.84
CA THR A 254 -2.46 4.80 -28.24
C THR A 254 -1.69 6.00 -28.79
N ARG A 255 -1.84 6.35 -30.08
CA ARG A 255 -1.16 7.52 -30.68
C ARG A 255 -1.73 8.84 -30.12
N GLU A 256 -3.02 8.89 -29.83
CA GLU A 256 -3.68 10.07 -29.25
C GLU A 256 -3.37 10.22 -27.75
N LYS A 257 -3.51 9.18 -26.93
CA LYS A 257 -3.07 9.20 -25.50
C LYS A 257 -1.57 9.57 -25.40
N ASN A 258 -0.71 9.01 -26.26
CA ASN A 258 0.72 9.38 -26.30
C ASN A 258 1.01 10.79 -26.87
N ARG A 259 0.08 11.41 -27.61
CA ARG A 259 0.15 12.84 -27.96
C ARG A 259 -0.21 13.67 -26.74
N LYS A 260 -1.36 13.37 -26.12
CA LYS A 260 -1.89 14.08 -24.94
C LYS A 260 -0.91 14.07 -23.76
N VAL A 261 -0.31 12.93 -23.43
CA VAL A 261 0.71 12.87 -22.35
C VAL A 261 2.03 13.58 -22.70
N ARG A 262 2.42 13.65 -23.99
CA ARG A 262 3.58 14.47 -24.37
C ARG A 262 3.28 15.95 -24.25
N HIS A 263 2.12 16.38 -24.75
CA HIS A 263 1.68 17.77 -24.62
C HIS A 263 1.52 18.16 -23.14
N LEU A 264 1.00 17.27 -22.29
CA LEU A 264 0.94 17.48 -20.85
C LEU A 264 2.33 17.63 -20.21
N ARG A 265 3.34 16.91 -20.65
CA ARG A 265 4.72 17.06 -20.15
C ARG A 265 5.44 18.30 -20.66
N GLU A 266 4.99 18.84 -21.79
CA GLU A 266 5.51 20.08 -22.37
C GLU A 266 4.91 21.30 -21.64
N LEU A 267 3.59 21.29 -21.38
CA LEU A 267 2.85 22.35 -20.66
C LEU A 267 3.04 22.28 -19.13
N TYR A 268 3.06 21.07 -18.55
CA TYR A 268 3.15 20.85 -17.11
C TYR A 268 4.38 19.99 -16.75
N PRO A 269 5.62 20.53 -16.85
CA PRO A 269 6.85 19.77 -16.65
C PRO A 269 7.01 19.22 -15.22
N ASP A 270 6.43 19.88 -14.21
CA ASP A 270 6.44 19.44 -12.81
C ASP A 270 5.49 18.24 -12.55
N VAL A 271 4.65 17.87 -13.51
CA VAL A 271 3.66 16.79 -13.35
C VAL A 271 4.29 15.45 -13.71
N ASN A 272 4.70 14.72 -12.67
CA ASN A 272 5.19 13.35 -12.78
C ASN A 272 4.05 12.40 -13.24
N ILE A 273 3.96 12.19 -14.55
CA ILE A 273 3.01 11.28 -15.19
C ILE A 273 3.70 10.08 -15.86
N LYS A 274 3.18 8.87 -15.64
CA LYS A 274 3.61 7.66 -16.34
C LYS A 274 2.48 7.03 -17.16
N LEU A 275 2.78 6.80 -18.43
CA LEU A 275 2.00 5.91 -19.29
C LEU A 275 2.29 4.46 -18.90
N LEU A 276 1.26 3.74 -18.47
CA LEU A 276 1.30 2.31 -18.22
C LEU A 276 0.67 1.59 -19.43
N ALA A 277 1.52 1.00 -20.26
CA ALA A 277 1.05 0.14 -21.36
C ALA A 277 0.49 -1.17 -20.81
N ARG A 278 -0.52 -1.74 -21.46
CA ARG A 278 -1.07 -3.05 -21.07
C ARG A 278 0.00 -4.12 -20.86
N ARG A 279 1.08 -4.14 -21.65
CA ARG A 279 2.20 -5.08 -21.47
C ARG A 279 3.00 -4.85 -20.18
N ASP A 280 3.20 -3.60 -19.77
CA ASP A 280 3.92 -3.29 -18.53
C ASP A 280 3.02 -3.46 -17.30
N TYR A 281 1.72 -3.22 -17.47
CA TYR A 281 0.66 -3.62 -16.55
C TYR A 281 0.60 -5.15 -16.37
N ASP A 282 0.51 -5.93 -17.45
CA ASP A 282 0.50 -7.41 -17.41
C ASP A 282 1.79 -7.95 -16.76
N ARG A 283 2.94 -7.29 -16.95
CA ARG A 283 4.21 -7.59 -16.25
C ARG A 283 4.18 -7.24 -14.77
N LEU A 284 3.61 -6.09 -14.41
CA LEU A 284 3.46 -5.65 -13.02
C LEU A 284 2.54 -6.63 -12.28
N LEU A 285 1.37 -6.94 -12.85
CA LEU A 285 0.47 -7.96 -12.35
C LEU A 285 1.14 -9.34 -12.26
N ALA A 286 1.92 -9.75 -13.27
CA ALA A 286 2.64 -11.03 -13.25
C ALA A 286 3.66 -11.14 -12.11
N LYS A 287 4.36 -10.04 -11.79
CA LYS A 287 5.26 -9.93 -10.62
C LYS A 287 4.50 -10.02 -9.29
N TYR A 288 3.20 -9.76 -9.30
CA TYR A 288 2.34 -9.56 -8.13
C TYR A 288 1.14 -10.52 -8.04
N GLY A 289 1.08 -11.55 -8.90
CA GLY A 289 0.15 -12.68 -8.77
C GLY A 289 -1.15 -12.62 -9.59
N HIS A 290 -1.30 -11.65 -10.49
CA HIS A 290 -2.53 -11.41 -11.26
C HIS A 290 -2.30 -11.37 -12.79
N GLY A 291 -3.37 -11.46 -13.58
CA GLY A 291 -3.36 -11.29 -15.04
C GLY A 291 -2.73 -12.43 -15.87
N PRO A 292 -2.88 -12.41 -17.21
CA PRO A 292 -2.16 -13.31 -18.11
C PRO A 292 -0.68 -12.91 -18.16
N LEU A 293 0.21 -13.86 -17.83
CA LEU A 293 1.63 -13.64 -17.55
C LEU A 293 2.46 -13.22 -18.80
N ALA A 294 2.38 -11.96 -19.21
CA ALA A 294 3.01 -11.46 -20.43
C ALA A 294 4.41 -10.84 -20.20
N GLY A 295 5.40 -11.66 -19.84
CA GLY A 295 6.80 -11.36 -20.19
C GLY A 295 7.67 -10.68 -19.13
N ALA A 296 7.45 -10.98 -17.85
CA ALA A 296 8.58 -11.24 -16.96
C ALA A 296 9.17 -12.64 -17.30
N LYS A 297 10.26 -13.08 -16.65
CA LYS A 297 10.65 -14.51 -16.64
C LYS A 297 9.68 -15.32 -15.77
N THR A 298 8.40 -15.29 -16.13
CA THR A 298 7.30 -16.01 -15.47
C THR A 298 6.78 -17.14 -16.36
N HIS A 299 7.68 -17.71 -17.18
CA HIS A 299 7.36 -18.87 -18.03
C HIS A 299 7.09 -20.06 -17.11
N GLY A 300 5.83 -20.45 -17.03
CA GLY A 300 5.39 -21.52 -16.14
C GLY A 300 5.00 -21.09 -14.73
N VAL A 301 4.84 -19.81 -14.40
CA VAL A 301 4.07 -19.45 -13.19
C VAL A 301 2.60 -19.83 -13.41
N GLY A 302 1.99 -20.46 -12.42
CA GLY A 302 0.65 -21.01 -12.46
C GLY A 302 -0.38 -20.17 -11.71
N ARG A 303 -1.36 -20.84 -11.11
CA ARG A 303 -2.32 -20.22 -10.21
C ARG A 303 -1.62 -19.87 -8.88
N VAL A 304 -1.83 -18.66 -8.36
CA VAL A 304 -1.45 -18.32 -6.98
C VAL A 304 -2.33 -19.11 -6.01
N LEU A 305 -1.71 -19.78 -5.04
CA LEU A 305 -2.41 -20.48 -3.95
C LEU A 305 -2.57 -19.58 -2.73
N PHE A 306 -1.49 -18.90 -2.34
CA PHE A 306 -1.48 -17.98 -1.20
C PHE A 306 -0.81 -16.67 -1.60
N SER A 307 -1.54 -15.57 -1.46
CA SER A 307 -1.01 -14.23 -1.67
C SER A 307 -0.01 -13.84 -0.58
N ASP A 308 0.82 -12.82 -0.83
CA ASP A 308 1.72 -12.23 0.16
C ASP A 308 1.00 -11.92 1.49
N SER A 309 -0.13 -11.20 1.42
CA SER A 309 -0.96 -10.88 2.58
C SER A 309 -1.53 -12.11 3.32
N GLN A 310 -1.81 -13.22 2.63
CA GLN A 310 -2.22 -14.48 3.28
C GLN A 310 -1.03 -15.15 3.98
N VAL A 311 0.13 -15.18 3.31
CA VAL A 311 1.38 -15.72 3.88
C VAL A 311 1.78 -14.93 5.13
N GLN A 312 1.95 -13.61 5.03
CA GLN A 312 2.34 -12.75 6.16
C GLN A 312 1.37 -12.86 7.34
N LYS A 313 0.05 -12.90 7.07
CA LYS A 313 -0.97 -13.12 8.11
C LYS A 313 -0.80 -14.48 8.81
N ARG A 314 -0.52 -15.57 8.07
CA ARG A 314 -0.32 -16.89 8.68
C ARG A 314 1.01 -16.97 9.43
N VAL A 315 2.09 -16.40 8.91
CA VAL A 315 3.39 -16.33 9.59
C VAL A 315 3.27 -15.58 10.93
N SER A 316 2.55 -14.45 10.96
CA SER A 316 2.25 -13.73 12.20
C SER A 316 1.43 -14.55 13.21
N GLN A 317 0.47 -15.36 12.74
CA GLN A 317 -0.27 -16.29 13.61
C GLN A 317 0.63 -17.39 14.19
N LEU A 318 1.46 -18.04 13.36
CA LEU A 318 2.43 -19.05 13.80
C LEU A 318 3.40 -18.47 14.83
N ALA A 319 3.93 -17.26 14.59
CA ALA A 319 4.83 -16.59 15.52
C ALA A 319 4.16 -16.30 16.87
N LYS A 320 2.86 -15.97 16.89
CA LYS A 320 2.08 -15.82 18.12
C LYS A 320 1.90 -17.15 18.85
N GLU A 321 1.52 -18.21 18.14
CA GLU A 321 1.39 -19.58 18.68
C GLU A 321 2.72 -20.02 19.34
N ILE A 322 3.85 -19.85 18.63
CA ILE A 322 5.20 -20.16 19.11
C ILE A 322 5.58 -19.30 20.32
N SER A 323 5.30 -17.98 20.28
CA SER A 323 5.68 -17.07 21.38
C SER A 323 4.92 -17.37 22.68
N GLN A 324 3.69 -17.90 22.59
CA GLN A 324 2.94 -18.37 23.75
C GLN A 324 3.54 -19.68 24.31
N ASP A 325 3.85 -20.64 23.45
CA ASP A 325 4.39 -21.94 23.86
C ASP A 325 5.82 -21.87 24.45
N TYR A 326 6.59 -20.84 24.08
CA TYR A 326 7.95 -20.59 24.58
C TYR A 326 8.03 -19.36 25.51
N GLU A 327 6.92 -18.93 26.12
CA GLU A 327 6.92 -17.83 27.08
C GLU A 327 7.90 -18.11 28.25
N GLY A 328 8.74 -17.11 28.57
CA GLY A 328 9.80 -17.24 29.57
C GLY A 328 10.99 -18.12 29.17
N ARG A 329 11.06 -18.57 27.90
CA ARG A 329 12.16 -19.42 27.38
C ARG A 329 13.00 -18.69 26.32
N TYR A 330 14.05 -19.37 25.87
CA TYR A 330 14.99 -18.88 24.84
C TYR A 330 15.32 -20.01 23.85
N PRO A 331 14.42 -20.33 22.90
CA PRO A 331 14.63 -21.39 21.93
C PRO A 331 15.71 -21.04 20.89
N VAL A 332 16.20 -22.06 20.18
CA VAL A 332 17.01 -21.92 18.95
C VAL A 332 16.14 -22.26 17.75
N LEU A 333 15.97 -21.31 16.82
CA LEU A 333 15.37 -21.57 15.51
C LEU A 333 16.45 -22.12 14.57
N VAL A 334 16.22 -23.30 14.01
CA VAL A 334 17.13 -23.91 13.02
C VAL A 334 16.41 -23.98 11.68
N GLY A 335 16.90 -23.29 10.66
CA GLY A 335 16.36 -23.38 9.29
C GLY A 335 17.18 -24.34 8.41
N VAL A 336 16.52 -25.21 7.62
CA VAL A 336 17.22 -25.96 6.57
C VAL A 336 17.28 -25.16 5.27
N LEU A 337 18.49 -24.83 4.84
CA LEU A 337 18.73 -24.07 3.61
C LEU A 337 18.44 -24.92 2.36
N ARG A 338 17.96 -24.32 1.27
CA ARG A 338 17.90 -22.86 1.02
C ARG A 338 16.55 -22.20 1.25
N GLY A 339 15.44 -22.81 0.84
CA GLY A 339 14.18 -22.10 0.63
C GLY A 339 13.52 -21.51 1.89
N VAL A 340 13.80 -22.08 3.07
CA VAL A 340 13.29 -21.58 4.36
C VAL A 340 13.60 -20.11 4.67
N PHE A 341 14.65 -19.53 4.09
CA PHE A 341 15.21 -18.26 4.55
C PHE A 341 14.20 -17.09 4.59
N CYS A 342 13.28 -17.02 3.62
CA CYS A 342 12.19 -16.03 3.62
C CYS A 342 11.25 -16.25 4.82
N PHE A 343 10.76 -17.48 4.98
CA PHE A 343 9.84 -17.85 6.04
C PHE A 343 10.45 -17.65 7.44
N LEU A 344 11.67 -18.11 7.66
CA LEU A 344 12.37 -17.97 8.95
C LEU A 344 12.64 -16.51 9.29
N ALA A 345 13.03 -15.68 8.31
CA ALA A 345 13.28 -14.25 8.55
C ALA A 345 12.00 -13.50 8.95
N ASP A 346 10.86 -13.79 8.32
CA ASP A 346 9.58 -13.18 8.67
C ASP A 346 9.01 -13.75 9.98
N LEU A 347 9.13 -15.05 10.21
CA LEU A 347 8.71 -15.69 11.47
C LEU A 347 9.44 -15.08 12.68
N MET A 348 10.77 -14.95 12.59
CA MET A 348 11.62 -14.31 13.61
C MET A 348 11.17 -12.88 13.91
N ARG A 349 10.82 -12.08 12.90
CA ARG A 349 10.39 -10.68 13.07
C ARG A 349 9.09 -10.53 13.86
N TYR A 350 8.25 -11.56 13.87
CA TYR A 350 6.96 -11.55 14.59
C TYR A 350 7.01 -12.24 15.96
N LEU A 351 8.13 -12.88 16.35
CA LEU A 351 8.26 -13.47 17.68
C LEU A 351 8.34 -12.38 18.77
N THR A 352 7.65 -12.62 19.89
CA THR A 352 7.74 -11.75 21.08
C THR A 352 8.59 -12.34 22.19
N VAL A 353 9.13 -13.56 21.99
CA VAL A 353 10.11 -14.21 22.86
C VAL A 353 11.52 -14.08 22.25
N PRO A 354 12.58 -13.97 23.06
CA PRO A 354 13.94 -13.96 22.54
C PRO A 354 14.30 -15.35 22.00
N ALA A 355 15.00 -15.41 20.88
CA ALA A 355 15.42 -16.66 20.25
C ALA A 355 16.77 -16.49 19.53
N ASP A 356 17.57 -17.55 19.54
CA ASP A 356 18.73 -17.67 18.65
C ASP A 356 18.28 -18.15 17.28
N VAL A 357 19.04 -17.85 16.22
CA VAL A 357 18.79 -18.33 14.86
C VAL A 357 20.05 -18.93 14.26
N ASP A 358 19.94 -20.14 13.71
CA ASP A 358 21.00 -20.83 12.99
C ASP A 358 20.44 -21.53 11.74
N PHE A 359 21.34 -21.96 10.86
CA PHE A 359 21.05 -22.56 9.58
C PHE A 359 21.86 -23.83 9.39
N MET A 360 21.22 -24.90 8.95
CA MET A 360 21.90 -26.08 8.42
C MET A 360 21.64 -26.23 6.93
N ALA A 361 22.48 -26.99 6.23
CA ALA A 361 22.29 -27.30 4.82
C ALA A 361 22.50 -28.79 4.59
N ILE A 362 21.71 -29.37 3.68
CA ILE A 362 21.75 -30.78 3.32
C ILE A 362 21.81 -30.96 1.80
N SER A 363 22.33 -32.11 1.37
CA SER A 363 22.43 -32.50 -0.03
C SER A 363 21.97 -33.95 -0.21
N TYR A 364 21.44 -34.26 -1.40
CA TYR A 364 21.06 -35.61 -1.79
C TYR A 364 22.10 -36.17 -2.75
N TYR A 365 22.71 -37.31 -2.39
CA TYR A 365 23.61 -38.01 -3.30
C TYR A 365 22.80 -38.80 -4.35
N ARG A 366 23.16 -38.67 -5.64
CA ARG A 366 22.64 -39.50 -6.73
C ARG A 366 23.69 -40.53 -7.14
N GLY A 367 23.77 -41.65 -6.42
CA GLY A 367 24.62 -42.77 -6.80
C GLY A 367 24.32 -44.01 -5.96
N GLY A 368 23.98 -45.12 -6.64
CA GLY A 368 23.86 -46.48 -6.07
C GLY A 368 22.75 -46.67 -5.04
N ASP A 369 21.58 -47.16 -5.48
CA ASP A 369 20.53 -47.83 -4.68
C ASP A 369 20.00 -47.17 -3.39
N GLY A 370 20.33 -45.90 -3.12
CA GLY A 370 19.74 -45.13 -2.04
C GLY A 370 19.92 -43.61 -2.20
N LYS A 371 18.87 -42.84 -1.84
CA LYS A 371 18.98 -41.38 -1.68
C LYS A 371 19.65 -41.07 -0.33
N ALA A 372 20.97 -41.25 -0.24
CA ALA A 372 21.72 -40.85 0.95
C ALA A 372 21.68 -39.33 1.10
N VAL A 373 21.15 -38.85 2.24
CA VAL A 373 21.15 -37.43 2.62
C VAL A 373 22.42 -37.15 3.41
N ARG A 374 23.14 -36.07 3.08
CA ARG A 374 24.34 -35.63 3.79
C ARG A 374 24.22 -34.17 4.21
N VAL A 375 24.57 -33.88 5.46
CA VAL A 375 24.75 -32.51 5.98
C VAL A 375 25.99 -31.88 5.32
N THR A 376 25.81 -30.70 4.73
CA THR A 376 26.85 -29.90 4.06
C THR A 376 27.20 -28.62 4.82
N LYS A 377 26.26 -28.07 5.60
CA LYS A 377 26.52 -27.10 6.68
C LYS A 377 25.83 -27.63 7.93
N ASP A 378 26.58 -27.74 9.02
CA ASP A 378 26.06 -28.07 10.35
C ASP A 378 25.54 -26.79 11.05
N VAL A 379 24.89 -26.95 12.19
CA VAL A 379 24.64 -25.84 13.11
C VAL A 379 25.94 -25.44 13.81
N ASP A 380 26.13 -24.14 14.02
CA ASP A 380 27.26 -23.55 14.74
C ASP A 380 26.94 -23.37 16.24
N ILE A 381 25.65 -23.29 16.61
CA ILE A 381 25.17 -23.17 17.99
C ILE A 381 25.10 -24.54 18.68
N ASP A 382 25.59 -24.64 19.93
CA ASP A 382 25.37 -25.84 20.75
C ASP A 382 23.90 -25.97 21.15
N LEU A 383 23.29 -27.09 20.72
CA LEU A 383 21.88 -27.40 20.97
C LEU A 383 21.67 -28.21 22.26
N ALA A 384 22.74 -28.64 22.94
CA ALA A 384 22.63 -29.48 24.13
C ALA A 384 21.80 -28.80 25.23
N GLY A 385 20.71 -29.45 25.66
CA GLY A 385 19.80 -28.90 26.67
C GLY A 385 19.00 -27.65 26.24
N ARG A 386 19.07 -27.22 24.97
CA ARG A 386 18.25 -26.12 24.44
C ARG A 386 16.88 -26.60 23.98
N ASP A 387 15.88 -25.73 24.03
CA ASP A 387 14.65 -25.89 23.26
C ASP A 387 14.93 -25.55 21.79
N VAL A 388 14.64 -26.46 20.86
CA VAL A 388 14.95 -26.29 19.43
C VAL A 388 13.67 -26.34 18.60
N LEU A 389 13.48 -25.33 17.75
CA LEU A 389 12.43 -25.29 16.75
C LEU A 389 13.05 -25.39 15.36
N LEU A 390 12.89 -26.55 14.72
CA LEU A 390 13.24 -26.75 13.33
C LEU A 390 12.19 -26.05 12.46
N VAL A 391 12.63 -25.10 11.63
CA VAL A 391 11.78 -24.33 10.72
C VAL A 391 12.04 -24.81 9.29
N GLU A 392 10.98 -25.07 8.53
CA GLU A 392 11.06 -25.59 7.15
C GLU A 392 10.06 -24.90 6.21
N ASP A 393 10.42 -24.73 4.94
CA ASP A 393 9.55 -24.16 3.91
C ASP A 393 8.45 -25.14 3.46
N ILE A 394 8.80 -26.39 3.17
CA ILE A 394 7.84 -27.41 2.71
C ILE A 394 8.21 -28.82 3.15
N VAL A 395 7.25 -29.52 3.75
CA VAL A 395 7.40 -30.94 4.10
C VAL A 395 6.59 -31.79 3.13
N ASP A 396 7.30 -32.48 2.22
CA ASP A 396 6.72 -33.42 1.26
C ASP A 396 6.60 -34.85 1.85
N THR A 397 7.46 -35.78 1.45
CA THR A 397 7.41 -37.19 1.93
C THR A 397 7.72 -37.38 3.42
N GLY A 398 8.27 -36.37 4.09
CA GLY A 398 8.75 -36.45 5.47
C GLY A 398 10.14 -37.08 5.64
N MET A 399 10.64 -37.87 4.69
CA MET A 399 11.91 -38.61 4.80
C MET A 399 13.11 -37.71 5.16
N THR A 400 13.22 -36.58 4.48
CA THR A 400 14.27 -35.58 4.71
C THR A 400 14.18 -34.97 6.11
N LEU A 401 12.96 -34.63 6.52
CA LEU A 401 12.68 -34.12 7.85
C LEU A 401 13.01 -35.16 8.93
N SER A 402 12.69 -36.45 8.73
CA SER A 402 13.08 -37.53 9.65
C SER A 402 14.59 -37.65 9.80
N PHE A 403 15.36 -37.53 8.71
CA PHE A 403 16.82 -37.51 8.76
C PHE A 403 17.33 -36.32 9.58
N VAL A 404 16.85 -35.10 9.29
CA VAL A 404 17.25 -33.88 10.01
C VAL A 404 16.87 -33.97 11.49
N LEU A 405 15.66 -34.43 11.82
CA LEU A 405 15.21 -34.61 13.20
C LEU A 405 16.08 -35.61 13.97
N ASN A 406 16.46 -36.73 13.35
CA ASN A 406 17.35 -37.71 14.00
C ASN A 406 18.77 -37.15 14.17
N TYR A 407 19.25 -36.37 13.21
CA TYR A 407 20.54 -35.66 13.29
C TYR A 407 20.55 -34.64 14.43
N LEU A 408 19.54 -33.78 14.53
CA LEU A 408 19.42 -32.78 15.60
C LEU A 408 19.18 -33.42 16.98
N LYS A 409 18.40 -34.50 17.07
CA LYS A 409 18.25 -35.30 18.31
C LYS A 409 19.59 -35.82 18.85
N SER A 410 20.54 -36.15 17.98
CA SER A 410 21.88 -36.61 18.41
C SER A 410 22.67 -35.53 19.17
N ARG A 411 22.31 -34.24 19.00
CA ARG A 411 22.85 -33.10 19.74
C ARG A 411 22.24 -32.91 21.14
N LYS A 412 21.30 -33.78 21.54
CA LYS A 412 20.66 -33.82 22.87
C LYS A 412 19.96 -32.50 23.29
N PRO A 413 19.09 -31.90 22.44
CA PRO A 413 18.26 -30.78 22.85
C PRO A 413 17.26 -31.19 23.95
N ALA A 414 16.84 -30.23 24.78
CA ALA A 414 15.80 -30.44 25.80
C ALA A 414 14.42 -30.67 25.17
N SER A 415 14.13 -30.00 24.05
CA SER A 415 13.00 -30.34 23.19
C SER A 415 13.35 -30.08 21.72
N LEU A 416 12.68 -30.81 20.82
CA LEU A 416 12.80 -30.60 19.38
C LEU A 416 11.40 -30.63 18.76
N GLN A 417 10.98 -29.49 18.23
CA GLN A 417 9.68 -29.31 17.58
C GLN A 417 9.86 -28.88 16.12
N VAL A 418 8.80 -29.01 15.31
CA VAL A 418 8.82 -28.59 13.89
C VAL A 418 7.77 -27.51 13.64
N CYS A 419 8.21 -26.45 12.98
CA CYS A 419 7.37 -25.46 12.31
C CYS A 419 7.59 -25.60 10.79
N THR A 420 6.53 -25.80 10.02
CA THR A 420 6.63 -25.73 8.56
C THR A 420 5.63 -24.73 7.99
N LEU A 421 6.03 -24.02 6.94
CA LEU A 421 5.09 -23.19 6.19
C LEU A 421 4.09 -24.04 5.40
N LEU A 422 4.52 -25.15 4.79
CA LEU A 422 3.69 -25.96 3.89
C LEU A 422 3.74 -27.47 4.19
N ASP A 423 2.58 -28.11 4.29
CA ASP A 423 2.45 -29.55 4.54
C ASP A 423 1.70 -30.26 3.39
N LYS A 424 2.41 -31.13 2.65
CA LYS A 424 1.84 -32.00 1.61
C LYS A 424 1.40 -33.36 2.20
N ARG A 425 0.39 -33.35 3.06
CA ARG A 425 -0.10 -34.56 3.76
C ARG A 425 -0.34 -35.78 2.87
N VAL A 426 -0.86 -35.55 1.66
CA VAL A 426 -1.14 -36.59 0.65
C VAL A 426 0.10 -37.39 0.20
N ARG A 427 1.31 -36.92 0.47
CA ARG A 427 2.59 -37.60 0.17
C ARG A 427 3.34 -38.12 1.39
N ARG A 428 2.77 -38.00 2.59
CA ARG A 428 3.39 -38.41 3.86
C ARG A 428 3.78 -39.90 3.83
N LEU A 429 5.07 -40.19 3.87
CA LEU A 429 5.60 -41.56 3.95
C LEU A 429 6.24 -41.85 5.31
N ALA A 430 6.92 -40.85 5.89
CA ALA A 430 7.45 -40.94 7.24
C ALA A 430 6.51 -40.27 8.24
N ASP A 431 6.27 -40.94 9.37
CA ASP A 431 5.56 -40.34 10.51
C ASP A 431 6.48 -39.34 11.21
N VAL A 432 6.11 -38.06 11.15
CA VAL A 432 6.84 -36.92 11.71
C VAL A 432 5.85 -35.93 12.28
N SER A 433 5.98 -35.65 13.58
CA SER A 433 5.13 -34.70 14.26
C SER A 433 5.46 -33.27 13.81
N LEU A 434 4.47 -32.60 13.20
CA LEU A 434 4.51 -31.19 12.85
C LEU A 434 3.71 -30.42 13.89
N LYS A 435 4.36 -29.61 14.72
CA LYS A 435 3.67 -28.88 15.80
C LYS A 435 2.98 -27.63 15.27
N TYR A 436 3.65 -26.88 14.40
CA TYR A 436 3.13 -25.66 13.79
C TYR A 436 3.13 -25.81 12.28
N VAL A 437 1.96 -25.66 11.65
CA VAL A 437 1.78 -25.82 10.20
C VAL A 437 1.13 -24.55 9.64
N GLY A 438 1.78 -23.89 8.69
CA GLY A 438 1.25 -22.72 8.01
C GLY A 438 0.02 -23.07 7.18
N PHE A 439 0.22 -23.85 6.13
CA PHE A 439 -0.83 -24.27 5.20
C PHE A 439 -0.71 -25.74 4.83
N GLU A 440 -1.84 -26.45 4.80
CA GLU A 440 -1.95 -27.73 4.11
C GLU A 440 -2.12 -27.47 2.61
N VAL A 441 -1.40 -28.23 1.77
CA VAL A 441 -1.34 -27.98 0.32
C VAL A 441 -1.57 -29.25 -0.51
N PRO A 442 -2.17 -29.12 -1.70
CA PRO A 442 -2.36 -30.24 -2.62
C PRO A 442 -1.02 -30.75 -3.16
N ASP A 443 -1.03 -31.93 -3.79
CA ASP A 443 0.16 -32.43 -4.48
C ASP A 443 0.40 -31.74 -5.83
N GLU A 444 0.81 -30.49 -5.76
CA GLU A 444 1.22 -29.69 -6.91
C GLU A 444 2.65 -29.17 -6.74
N PHE A 445 3.33 -28.81 -7.83
CA PHE A 445 4.66 -28.20 -7.72
C PHE A 445 4.50 -26.71 -7.36
N LEU A 446 5.14 -26.27 -6.27
CA LEU A 446 4.99 -24.93 -5.70
C LEU A 446 6.27 -24.11 -5.84
N ILE A 447 6.11 -22.80 -6.06
CA ILE A 447 7.19 -21.83 -6.25
C ILE A 447 6.83 -20.50 -5.56
N GLY A 448 7.85 -19.70 -5.26
CA GLY A 448 7.71 -18.40 -4.60
C GLY A 448 7.82 -18.47 -3.08
N TYR A 449 8.00 -17.31 -2.45
CA TYR A 449 8.25 -17.14 -1.03
C TYR A 449 9.38 -18.04 -0.50
N GLY A 450 10.53 -17.98 -1.17
CA GLY A 450 11.71 -18.82 -0.88
C GLY A 450 11.77 -20.14 -1.64
N LEU A 451 10.63 -20.72 -2.05
CA LEU A 451 10.56 -21.92 -2.90
C LEU A 451 11.05 -21.63 -4.32
N ASP A 452 11.77 -22.57 -4.93
CA ASP A 452 12.31 -22.44 -6.29
C ASP A 452 11.83 -23.49 -7.28
N TYR A 453 12.07 -23.18 -8.54
CA TYR A 453 12.24 -24.16 -9.60
C TYR A 453 13.49 -23.79 -10.41
N GLU A 454 14.48 -24.68 -10.47
CA GLU A 454 15.77 -24.45 -11.13
C GLU A 454 16.49 -23.17 -10.63
N GLU A 455 16.43 -22.92 -9.30
CA GLU A 455 16.95 -21.73 -8.62
C GLU A 455 16.27 -20.39 -9.01
N GLU A 456 15.27 -20.39 -9.90
CA GLU A 456 14.41 -19.23 -10.17
C GLU A 456 13.21 -19.16 -9.18
N TYR A 457 12.42 -18.08 -9.23
CA TYR A 457 11.16 -17.85 -8.49
C TYR A 457 11.21 -17.60 -6.98
N ARG A 458 12.32 -17.88 -6.26
CA ARG A 458 12.42 -17.66 -4.79
C ARG A 458 11.97 -16.27 -4.32
N ASN A 459 12.18 -15.25 -5.16
CA ASN A 459 11.92 -13.83 -4.88
C ASN A 459 10.47 -13.38 -5.10
N LEU A 460 9.55 -14.27 -5.50
CA LEU A 460 8.12 -13.92 -5.58
C LEU A 460 7.55 -13.79 -4.14
N PRO A 461 6.74 -12.77 -3.82
CA PRO A 461 6.24 -12.56 -2.46
C PRO A 461 5.04 -13.46 -2.10
N PHE A 462 4.54 -14.25 -3.06
CA PHE A 462 3.40 -15.15 -2.93
C PHE A 462 3.80 -16.58 -3.30
N ILE A 463 2.94 -17.55 -2.95
CA ILE A 463 3.13 -18.97 -3.25
C ILE A 463 2.20 -19.36 -4.40
N ALA A 464 2.75 -19.88 -5.49
CA ALA A 464 2.02 -20.25 -6.70
C ALA A 464 2.36 -21.66 -7.18
N LEU A 465 1.47 -22.22 -8.01
CA LEU A 465 1.73 -23.44 -8.77
C LEU A 465 2.78 -23.19 -9.86
N LEU A 466 3.50 -24.23 -10.27
CA LEU A 466 4.31 -24.23 -11.50
C LEU A 466 3.54 -24.91 -12.65
N LYS A 467 3.10 -24.14 -13.65
CA LYS A 467 2.62 -24.65 -14.95
C LYS A 467 3.80 -25.16 -15.78
N ARG A 468 4.00 -26.46 -15.83
CA ARG A 468 4.92 -27.06 -16.81
C ARG A 468 4.37 -26.88 -18.23
N GLU A 469 5.11 -26.19 -19.09
CA GLU A 469 4.87 -26.25 -20.53
C GLU A 469 5.07 -27.70 -21.01
N LYS A 470 4.14 -28.21 -21.83
CA LYS A 470 4.32 -29.51 -22.47
C LYS A 470 5.51 -29.41 -23.42
N GLN A 471 6.64 -30.02 -23.07
CA GLN A 471 7.78 -30.14 -23.98
C GLN A 471 7.30 -30.75 -25.30
N VAL A 472 7.26 -29.94 -26.36
CA VAL A 472 7.13 -30.43 -27.73
C VAL A 472 8.38 -31.25 -28.00
N LYS A 473 8.24 -32.58 -28.01
CA LYS A 473 9.31 -33.48 -28.42
C LYS A 473 9.77 -33.06 -29.81
N LYS A 474 10.97 -32.47 -29.92
CA LYS A 474 11.61 -32.33 -31.24
C LYS A 474 11.69 -33.73 -31.84
N PRO A 475 11.28 -33.94 -33.10
CA PRO A 475 11.49 -35.22 -33.75
C PRO A 475 13.00 -35.51 -33.76
N LYS A 476 13.37 -36.76 -33.49
CA LYS A 476 14.75 -37.19 -33.67
C LYS A 476 15.08 -37.10 -35.16
N THR A 477 16.08 -36.30 -35.48
CA THR A 477 16.82 -36.36 -36.76
C THR A 477 17.59 -37.66 -36.86
#